data_AF-X0TWJ9-F1
#
_entry.id   AF-X0TWJ9-F1
#
_cell.length_a   1.000
_cell.length_b   1.000
_cell.length_c   1.000
_cell.angle_alpha   90.00
_cell.angle_beta   90.00
_cell.angle_gamma   90.00
#
_symmetry.space_group_name_H-M   'P 1'
#
loop_
_entity.id
_entity.type
_entity.pdbx_description
1 polymer ?
#
loop_
_entity_poly.entity_id
_entity_poly.type
_entity_poly.pdbx_seq_one_letter_code
_entity_poly.pdbx_strand_id
1 'polypeptide(L)'
;MEEKKGPISRRKFLGNTAAIGAITTLGVAGLASACSNETTKNIVIPIPLDQAPDGPVLKAGLVGCGGRGTGAAIDFLNAGPNLEIHALADVFQDRIDDAKKELKEKNDVEVPEENCFLGFDGYQKVLDSGVDIVILATPPHFRPEHLEAAVKAKKHVFMEKPVAVDPVGARSIM
;
A
#
# COMPACT_ATOMS: atom_id res chain seq x y z
N MET A 1 0.22 -46.13 25.56
CA MET A 1 0.10 -44.68 25.29
C MET A 1 0.61 -44.46 23.89
N GLU A 2 -0.25 -43.96 23.00
CA GLU A 2 -0.01 -43.77 21.57
C GLU A 2 1.15 -42.80 21.30
N GLU A 3 2.11 -43.21 20.48
CA GLU A 3 3.05 -42.29 19.83
C GLU A 3 2.42 -41.67 18.58
N LYS A 4 2.29 -40.34 18.59
CA LYS A 4 1.81 -39.53 17.47
C LYS A 4 2.83 -39.56 16.32
N LYS A 5 2.36 -39.96 15.13
CA LYS A 5 3.11 -39.93 13.85
C LYS A 5 3.50 -38.50 13.46
N GLY A 6 4.81 -38.25 13.30
CA GLY A 6 5.37 -37.03 12.72
C GLY A 6 5.20 -36.95 11.18
N PRO A 7 5.31 -35.74 10.59
CA PRO A 7 4.78 -35.40 9.28
C PRO A 7 5.68 -35.84 8.12
N ILE A 8 5.09 -35.86 6.93
CA ILE A 8 5.62 -36.34 5.65
C ILE A 8 7.08 -35.93 5.42
N SER A 9 7.95 -36.93 5.21
CA SER A 9 9.34 -36.74 4.80
C SER A 9 9.46 -36.46 3.30
N ARG A 10 10.35 -35.53 2.92
CA ARG A 10 10.68 -35.18 1.52
C ARG A 10 10.97 -36.40 0.65
N ARG A 11 11.58 -37.45 1.21
CA ARG A 11 11.89 -38.70 0.51
C ARG A 11 10.62 -39.51 0.16
N LYS A 12 9.58 -39.46 1.00
CA LYS A 12 8.27 -40.07 0.74
C LYS A 12 7.48 -39.29 -0.31
N PHE A 13 7.60 -37.97 -0.33
CA PHE A 13 6.94 -37.14 -1.34
C PHE A 13 7.51 -37.39 -2.75
N LEU A 14 8.85 -37.39 -2.88
CA LEU A 14 9.52 -37.68 -4.16
C LEU A 14 9.35 -39.14 -4.60
N GLY A 15 9.26 -40.08 -3.65
CA GLY A 15 8.98 -41.49 -3.96
C GLY A 15 7.55 -41.71 -4.47
N ASN A 16 6.56 -41.00 -3.93
CA ASN A 16 5.17 -41.13 -4.35
C ASN A 16 4.87 -40.44 -5.69
N THR A 17 5.58 -39.38 -6.08
CA THR A 17 5.40 -38.73 -7.40
C THR A 17 5.95 -39.57 -8.55
N ALA A 18 6.99 -40.39 -8.32
CA ALA A 18 7.51 -41.31 -9.34
C ALA A 18 6.55 -42.48 -9.62
N ALA A 19 5.75 -42.91 -8.64
CA ALA A 19 4.81 -44.02 -8.80
C ALA A 19 3.50 -43.65 -9.51
N ILE A 20 3.14 -42.36 -9.55
CA ILE A 20 1.93 -41.87 -10.25
C ILE A 20 2.18 -41.64 -11.75
N GLY A 21 3.45 -41.56 -12.17
CA GLY A 21 3.84 -41.33 -13.57
C GLY A 21 3.66 -42.53 -14.52
N ALA A 22 3.32 -43.73 -14.02
CA ALA A 22 3.34 -44.96 -14.81
C ALA A 22 1.96 -45.58 -15.14
N ILE A 23 0.83 -45.00 -14.69
CA ILE A 23 -0.52 -45.59 -14.87
C ILE A 23 -1.52 -44.63 -15.56
N THR A 24 -1.09 -43.89 -16.58
CA THR A 24 -2.03 -43.11 -17.41
C THR A 24 -1.95 -43.48 -18.89
N THR A 25 -1.91 -44.78 -19.20
CA THR A 25 -2.05 -45.30 -20.57
C THR A 25 -3.46 -45.14 -21.17
N LEU A 26 -4.41 -44.51 -20.45
CA LEU A 26 -5.75 -44.16 -20.97
C LEU A 26 -6.02 -42.63 -21.00
N GLY A 27 -5.06 -41.80 -20.57
CA GLY A 27 -5.21 -40.33 -20.59
C GLY A 27 -4.59 -39.63 -21.81
N VAL A 28 -3.95 -40.38 -22.71
CA VAL A 28 -3.19 -39.83 -23.86
C VAL A 28 -4.11 -39.21 -24.93
N ALA A 29 -5.40 -39.54 -24.94
CA ALA A 29 -6.36 -38.88 -25.83
C ALA A 29 -6.63 -37.41 -25.47
N GLY A 30 -6.49 -37.02 -24.19
CA GLY A 30 -6.65 -35.63 -23.74
C GLY A 30 -5.41 -34.76 -23.94
N LEU A 31 -4.23 -35.37 -23.99
CA LEU A 31 -2.95 -34.67 -24.18
C LEU A 31 -2.59 -34.48 -25.66
N ALA A 32 -3.10 -35.32 -26.57
CA ALA A 32 -2.91 -35.11 -28.01
C ALA A 32 -3.73 -33.93 -28.56
N SER A 33 -4.81 -33.52 -27.88
CA SER A 33 -5.60 -32.33 -28.24
C SER A 33 -4.95 -31.01 -27.79
N ALA A 34 -3.87 -31.05 -27.00
CA ALA A 34 -3.11 -29.85 -26.62
C ALA A 34 -2.08 -29.44 -27.70
N CYS A 35 -1.86 -30.29 -28.70
CA CYS A 35 -0.93 -30.04 -29.80
C CYS A 35 -1.64 -29.94 -31.16
N SER A 36 -2.88 -29.45 -31.19
CA SER A 36 -3.47 -28.96 -32.44
C SER A 36 -2.86 -27.59 -32.77
N ASN A 37 -1.94 -27.58 -33.74
CA ASN A 37 -1.64 -26.37 -34.52
C ASN A 37 -2.96 -25.82 -35.08
N GLU A 38 -3.16 -24.50 -35.00
CA GLU A 38 -4.32 -23.65 -35.37
C GLU A 38 -4.76 -22.88 -34.10
N THR A 39 -4.22 -21.73 -33.71
CA THR A 39 -4.05 -20.46 -34.43
C THR A 39 -3.10 -19.63 -33.59
N THR A 40 -2.04 -19.07 -34.17
CA THR A 40 -1.34 -17.94 -33.53
C THR A 40 -2.34 -16.80 -33.44
N LYS A 41 -3.07 -16.71 -32.33
CA LYS A 41 -3.83 -15.50 -32.01
C LYS A 41 -2.80 -14.37 -32.02
N ASN A 42 -2.97 -13.40 -32.92
CA ASN A 42 -2.21 -12.16 -32.87
C ASN A 42 -2.60 -11.47 -31.55
N ILE A 43 -1.88 -11.80 -30.49
CA ILE A 43 -1.98 -11.10 -29.21
C ILE A 43 -1.28 -9.77 -29.46
N VAL A 44 -2.07 -8.72 -29.65
CA VAL A 44 -1.57 -7.35 -29.59
C VAL A 44 -1.24 -7.10 -28.12
N ILE A 45 0.04 -7.23 -27.78
CA ILE A 45 0.55 -6.82 -26.49
C ILE A 45 0.50 -5.29 -26.49
N PRO A 46 -0.30 -4.65 -25.62
CA PRO A 46 -0.29 -3.20 -25.55
C PRO A 46 1.13 -2.76 -25.20
N ILE A 47 1.65 -1.80 -25.97
CA ILE A 47 2.94 -1.18 -25.66
C ILE A 47 2.75 -0.46 -24.31
N PRO A 48 3.47 -0.84 -23.25
CA PRO A 48 3.42 -0.08 -22.01
C PRO A 48 3.91 1.33 -22.31
N LEU A 49 3.13 2.33 -21.90
CA LEU A 49 3.54 3.72 -22.00
C LEU A 49 4.72 3.97 -21.07
N ASP A 50 5.65 4.85 -21.47
CA ASP A 50 6.76 5.27 -20.61
C ASP A 50 6.26 6.05 -19.37
N GLN A 51 5.08 6.67 -19.48
CA GLN A 51 4.39 7.38 -18.40
C GLN A 51 2.91 7.02 -18.39
N ALA A 52 2.34 6.92 -17.19
CA ALA A 52 0.89 6.74 -17.04
C ALA A 52 0.15 7.97 -17.58
N PRO A 53 -0.99 7.80 -18.26
CA PRO A 53 -1.82 8.92 -18.67
C PRO A 53 -2.31 9.71 -17.45
N ASP A 54 -2.49 11.01 -17.62
CA ASP A 54 -2.95 11.88 -16.54
C ASP A 54 -4.31 11.44 -15.99
N GLY A 55 -4.37 11.29 -14.68
CA GLY A 55 -5.58 11.00 -13.92
C GLY A 55 -6.23 12.24 -13.31
N PRO A 56 -7.35 12.08 -12.58
CA PRO A 56 -7.88 13.15 -11.75
C PRO A 56 -6.86 13.59 -10.69
N VAL A 57 -7.00 14.81 -10.17
CA VAL A 57 -6.17 15.32 -9.08
C VAL A 57 -6.33 14.43 -7.85
N LEU A 58 -5.21 13.94 -7.30
CA LEU A 58 -5.18 13.18 -6.06
C LEU A 58 -4.89 14.10 -4.88
N LYS A 59 -5.81 14.12 -3.93
CA LYS A 59 -5.70 14.92 -2.70
C LYS A 59 -5.11 14.08 -1.59
N ALA A 60 -3.95 14.50 -1.09
CA ALA A 60 -3.27 13.87 0.03
C ALA A 60 -3.50 14.61 1.35
N GLY A 61 -3.69 13.85 2.42
CA GLY A 61 -3.63 14.33 3.79
C GLY A 61 -2.35 13.90 4.49
N LEU A 62 -1.65 14.81 5.16
CA LEU A 62 -0.47 14.47 5.97
C LEU A 62 -0.86 14.35 7.45
N VAL A 63 -0.53 13.22 8.08
CA VAL A 63 -0.65 13.03 9.53
C VAL A 63 0.74 12.84 10.13
N GLY A 64 1.19 13.81 10.93
CA GLY A 64 2.54 13.93 11.46
C GLY A 64 3.39 14.88 10.62
N CYS A 65 3.37 16.17 10.96
CA CYS A 65 4.02 17.28 10.25
C CYS A 65 5.49 17.51 10.67
N GLY A 66 6.14 16.50 11.25
CA GLY A 66 7.58 16.53 11.51
C GLY A 66 8.40 16.43 10.23
N GLY A 67 9.72 16.63 10.32
CA GLY A 67 10.58 16.72 9.12
C GLY A 67 10.48 15.55 8.14
N ARG A 68 10.27 14.31 8.61
CA ARG A 68 10.04 13.18 7.69
C ARG A 68 8.66 13.23 7.02
N GLY A 69 7.63 13.66 7.74
CA GLY A 69 6.28 13.79 7.18
C GLY A 69 6.20 14.89 6.13
N THR A 70 6.77 16.06 6.42
CA THR A 70 6.88 17.16 5.46
C THR A 70 7.70 16.74 4.23
N GLY A 71 8.82 16.05 4.44
CA GLY A 71 9.61 15.47 3.35
C GLY A 71 8.80 14.49 2.49
N ALA A 72 8.01 13.61 3.11
CA ALA A 72 7.14 12.67 2.37
C ALA A 72 6.03 13.39 1.58
N ALA A 73 5.48 14.49 2.10
CA ALA A 73 4.51 15.31 1.38
C ALA A 73 5.14 16.02 0.17
N ILE A 74 6.38 16.50 0.30
CA ILE A 74 7.16 17.07 -0.82
C ILE A 74 7.50 16.00 -1.85
N ASP A 75 7.96 14.82 -1.40
CA ASP A 75 8.23 13.67 -2.28
C ASP A 75 6.97 13.26 -3.05
N PHE A 76 5.80 13.29 -2.40
CA PHE A 76 4.51 13.07 -3.03
C PHE A 76 4.24 14.11 -4.12
N LEU A 77 4.34 15.41 -3.82
CA LEU A 77 4.13 16.47 -4.82
C LEU A 77 5.09 16.38 -6.01
N ASN A 78 6.32 15.91 -5.78
CA ASN A 78 7.34 15.76 -6.82
C ASN A 78 7.21 14.46 -7.63
N ALA A 79 6.32 13.55 -7.24
CA ALA A 79 6.15 12.26 -7.92
C ALA A 79 5.49 12.38 -9.30
N GLY A 80 4.76 13.47 -9.56
CA GLY A 80 4.11 13.69 -10.84
C GLY A 80 3.11 14.86 -10.83
N PRO A 81 2.45 15.10 -11.98
CA PRO A 81 1.40 16.10 -12.08
C PRO A 81 0.14 15.68 -11.30
N ASN A 82 -0.78 16.63 -11.08
CA ASN A 82 -2.11 16.40 -10.51
C ASN A 82 -2.09 15.86 -9.07
N LEU A 83 -1.15 16.34 -8.24
CA LEU A 83 -1.02 15.98 -6.83
C LEU A 83 -1.16 17.22 -5.95
N GLU A 84 -1.96 17.12 -4.89
CA GLU A 84 -2.26 18.23 -3.96
C GLU A 84 -2.09 17.76 -2.51
N ILE A 85 -1.50 18.60 -1.65
CA ILE A 85 -1.62 18.43 -0.19
C ILE A 85 -2.85 19.21 0.27
N HIS A 86 -3.90 18.47 0.61
CA HIS A 86 -5.21 19.04 0.92
C HIS A 86 -5.40 19.35 2.41
N ALA A 87 -4.82 18.52 3.30
CA ALA A 87 -4.98 18.65 4.74
C ALA A 87 -3.73 18.23 5.51
N LEU A 88 -3.54 18.83 6.69
CA LEU A 88 -2.43 18.58 7.60
C LEU A 88 -2.96 18.27 9.00
N ALA A 89 -2.30 17.36 9.72
CA ALA A 89 -2.57 17.13 11.14
C ALA A 89 -1.30 16.83 11.93
N ASP A 90 -1.19 17.46 13.10
CA ASP A 90 -0.19 17.16 14.11
C ASP A 90 -0.75 17.45 15.50
N VAL A 91 -0.09 16.96 16.55
CA VAL A 91 -0.41 17.31 17.94
C VAL A 91 0.29 18.60 18.38
N PHE A 92 1.26 19.08 17.60
CA PHE A 92 2.04 20.28 17.87
C PHE A 92 1.85 21.33 16.77
N GLN A 93 1.45 22.55 17.13
CA GLN A 93 1.17 23.62 16.18
C GLN A 93 2.43 24.06 15.41
N ASP A 94 3.60 24.12 16.08
CA ASP A 94 4.87 24.47 15.44
C ASP A 94 5.20 23.54 14.27
N ARG A 95 4.82 22.26 14.36
CA ARG A 95 5.04 21.29 13.28
C ARG A 95 4.15 21.55 12.08
N ILE A 96 2.89 21.93 12.31
CA ILE A 96 1.97 22.32 11.24
C ILE A 96 2.51 23.57 10.53
N ASP A 97 2.89 24.59 11.30
CA ASP A 97 3.38 25.86 10.78
C ASP A 97 4.67 25.68 9.96
N ASP A 98 5.64 24.90 10.49
CA ASP A 98 6.89 24.55 9.81
C ASP A 98 6.61 23.80 8.49
N ALA A 99 5.69 22.84 8.50
CA ALA A 99 5.31 22.08 7.31
C ALA A 99 4.65 22.96 6.24
N LYS A 100 3.71 23.84 6.64
CA LYS A 100 3.07 24.80 5.72
C LYS A 100 4.11 25.70 5.07
N LYS A 101 5.05 26.23 5.86
CA LYS A 101 6.14 27.06 5.36
C LYS A 101 6.99 26.32 4.35
N GLU A 102 7.42 25.09 4.65
CA GLU A 102 8.29 24.32 3.76
C GLU A 102 7.58 23.92 2.46
N LEU A 103 6.29 23.54 2.53
CA LEU A 103 5.45 23.25 1.37
C LEU A 103 5.28 24.48 0.47
N LYS A 104 5.09 25.67 1.07
CA LYS A 104 5.02 26.94 0.34
C LYS A 104 6.34 27.27 -0.34
N GLU A 105 7.46 27.15 0.38
CA GLU A 105 8.78 27.50 -0.14
C GLU A 105 9.25 26.58 -1.27
N LYS A 106 8.95 25.28 -1.20
CA LYS A 106 9.47 24.29 -2.16
C LYS A 106 8.55 23.98 -3.32
N ASN A 107 7.24 24.05 -3.11
CA ASN A 107 6.25 23.60 -4.08
C ASN A 107 5.14 24.64 -4.35
N ASP A 108 5.23 25.83 -3.75
CA ASP A 108 4.20 26.89 -3.83
C ASP A 108 2.80 26.45 -3.36
N VAL A 109 2.75 25.45 -2.48
CA VAL A 109 1.49 24.90 -1.95
C VAL A 109 1.06 25.64 -0.69
N GLU A 110 -0.19 26.09 -0.68
CA GLU A 110 -0.85 26.65 0.51
C GLU A 110 -1.96 25.70 0.97
N VAL A 111 -1.87 25.24 2.22
CA VAL A 111 -2.95 24.49 2.86
C VAL A 111 -3.81 25.47 3.66
N PRO A 112 -5.14 25.54 3.41
CA PRO A 112 -6.03 26.40 4.18
C PRO A 112 -6.02 26.06 5.67
N GLU A 113 -6.23 27.06 6.52
CA GLU A 113 -6.18 26.87 7.97
C GLU A 113 -7.29 25.94 8.48
N GLU A 114 -8.46 25.99 7.83
CA GLU A 114 -9.58 25.08 8.08
C GLU A 114 -9.26 23.60 7.82
N ASN A 115 -8.21 23.33 7.03
CA ASN A 115 -7.72 21.99 6.71
C ASN A 115 -6.47 21.61 7.52
N CYS A 116 -6.12 22.41 8.54
CA CYS A 116 -5.04 22.15 9.47
C CYS A 116 -5.62 21.74 10.82
N PHE A 117 -5.36 20.50 11.24
CA PHE A 117 -6.01 19.91 12.40
C PHE A 117 -5.01 19.64 13.53
N LEU A 118 -5.14 20.40 14.62
CA LEU A 118 -4.35 20.22 15.83
C LEU A 118 -5.01 19.21 16.78
N GLY A 119 -4.23 18.23 17.25
CA GLY A 119 -4.61 17.31 18.33
C GLY A 119 -4.56 15.83 17.95
N PHE A 120 -4.78 14.97 18.95
CA PHE A 120 -4.74 13.51 18.78
C PHE A 120 -5.86 12.98 17.87
N ASP A 121 -6.96 13.72 17.75
CA ASP A 121 -8.07 13.42 16.84
C ASP A 121 -7.87 14.00 15.42
N GLY A 122 -6.70 14.60 15.16
CA GLY A 122 -6.39 15.23 13.88
C GLY A 122 -6.39 14.24 12.71
N TYR A 123 -5.99 12.98 12.94
CA TYR A 123 -5.95 11.99 11.87
C TYR A 123 -7.35 11.66 11.33
N GLN A 124 -8.38 11.60 12.18
CA GLN A 124 -9.76 11.38 11.75
C GLN A 124 -10.26 12.57 10.94
N LYS A 125 -9.97 13.80 11.40
CA LYS A 125 -10.34 15.03 10.68
C LYS A 125 -9.70 15.08 9.29
N VAL A 126 -8.45 14.63 9.13
CA VAL A 126 -7.81 14.47 7.82
C VAL A 126 -8.52 13.45 6.94
N LEU A 127 -8.97 12.32 7.50
CA LEU A 127 -9.70 11.32 6.72
C LEU A 127 -11.07 11.84 6.25
N ASP A 128 -11.71 12.67 7.06
CA ASP A 128 -13.03 13.27 6.80
C ASP A 128 -12.96 14.53 5.91
N SER A 129 -11.78 15.13 5.71
CA SER A 129 -11.62 16.37 4.92
C SER A 129 -11.71 16.19 3.40
N GLY A 130 -12.03 14.98 2.92
CA GLY A 130 -12.19 14.71 1.49
C GLY A 130 -10.89 14.35 0.75
N VAL A 131 -9.88 13.89 1.48
CA VAL A 131 -8.64 13.33 0.89
C VAL A 131 -8.91 11.99 0.20
N ASP A 132 -8.11 11.68 -0.81
CA ASP A 132 -8.10 10.38 -1.51
C ASP A 132 -7.05 9.44 -0.92
N ILE A 133 -5.91 10.00 -0.53
CA ILE A 133 -4.77 9.31 0.06
C ILE A 133 -4.36 9.97 1.38
N VAL A 134 -3.90 9.18 2.34
CA VAL A 134 -3.31 9.67 3.59
C VAL A 134 -1.86 9.23 3.71
N ILE A 135 -1.00 10.16 4.12
CA ILE A 135 0.42 9.96 4.42
C ILE A 135 0.54 9.87 5.95
N LEU A 136 0.81 8.65 6.45
CA LEU A 136 0.99 8.39 7.88
C LEU A 136 2.47 8.46 8.25
N ALA A 137 2.88 9.59 8.83
CA ALA A 137 4.25 9.87 9.24
C ALA A 137 4.41 10.07 10.77
N THR A 138 3.36 9.84 11.55
CA THR A 138 3.39 9.84 13.03
C THR A 138 4.34 8.79 13.62
N PRO A 139 4.73 8.84 14.90
CA PRO A 139 5.49 7.76 15.53
C PRO A 139 4.83 6.38 15.33
N PRO A 140 5.62 5.31 15.14
CA PRO A 140 5.13 3.99 14.72
C PRO A 140 4.14 3.34 15.69
N HIS A 141 4.08 3.79 16.94
CA HIS A 141 3.12 3.31 17.93
C HIS A 141 1.66 3.59 17.53
N PHE A 142 1.39 4.73 16.88
CA PHE A 142 0.03 5.15 16.52
C PHE A 142 -0.42 4.64 15.14
N ARG A 143 0.52 4.16 14.32
CA ARG A 143 0.25 3.79 12.92
C ARG A 143 -0.77 2.65 12.74
N PRO A 144 -0.80 1.58 13.56
CA PRO A 144 -1.82 0.55 13.44
C PRO A 144 -3.25 1.10 13.54
N GLU A 145 -3.52 1.98 14.51
CA GLU A 145 -4.83 2.59 14.72
C GLU A 145 -5.19 3.55 13.56
N HIS A 146 -4.24 4.40 13.16
CA HIS A 146 -4.45 5.35 12.07
C HIS A 146 -4.69 4.62 10.73
N LEU A 147 -3.98 3.52 10.48
CA LEU A 147 -4.17 2.68 9.31
C LEU A 147 -5.55 2.03 9.32
N GLU A 148 -5.97 1.44 10.45
CA GLU A 148 -7.29 0.83 10.58
C GLU A 148 -8.39 1.85 10.26
N ALA A 149 -8.28 3.07 10.79
CA ALA A 149 -9.23 4.14 10.51
C ALA A 149 -9.22 4.55 9.03
N ALA A 150 -8.04 4.68 8.41
CA ALA A 150 -7.93 5.03 7.00
C ALA A 150 -8.54 3.96 6.07
N VAL A 151 -8.33 2.68 6.39
CA VAL A 151 -8.93 1.56 5.66
C VAL A 151 -10.44 1.55 5.82
N LYS A 152 -10.96 1.78 7.04
CA LYS A 152 -12.41 1.91 7.29
C LYS A 152 -13.03 3.08 6.52
N ALA A 153 -12.31 4.20 6.45
CA ALA A 153 -12.68 5.38 5.67
C ALA A 153 -12.47 5.23 4.15
N LYS A 154 -12.01 4.04 3.70
CA LYS A 154 -11.76 3.69 2.29
C LYS A 154 -10.77 4.64 1.60
N LYS A 155 -9.72 5.06 2.31
CA LYS A 155 -8.66 5.92 1.78
C LYS A 155 -7.47 5.08 1.33
N HIS A 156 -6.76 5.56 0.32
CA HIS A 156 -5.43 5.03 0.01
C HIS A 156 -4.45 5.44 1.10
N VAL A 157 -3.45 4.61 1.37
CA VAL A 157 -2.51 4.84 2.47
C VAL A 157 -1.08 4.71 1.99
N PHE A 158 -0.31 5.77 2.19
CA PHE A 158 1.14 5.70 2.31
C PHE A 158 1.49 5.72 3.79
N MET A 159 2.30 4.78 4.27
CA MET A 159 2.66 4.67 5.68
C MET A 159 4.16 4.54 5.81
N GLU A 160 4.77 5.42 6.61
CA GLU A 160 6.20 5.37 6.88
C GLU A 160 6.62 4.10 7.63
N LYS A 161 7.86 3.70 7.40
CA LYS A 161 8.49 2.59 8.13
C LYS A 161 9.01 3.08 9.50
N PRO A 162 9.14 2.19 10.51
CA PRO A 162 8.51 0.87 10.60
C PRO A 162 6.99 0.97 10.84
N VAL A 163 6.21 -0.05 10.47
CA VAL A 163 4.74 0.02 10.51
C VAL A 163 4.13 -0.10 11.91
N ALA A 164 4.87 -0.69 12.87
CA ALA A 164 4.45 -0.88 14.26
C ALA A 164 5.69 -1.00 15.17
N VAL A 165 5.48 -1.03 16.49
CA VAL A 165 6.54 -1.17 17.51
C VAL A 165 6.62 -2.55 18.18
N ASP A 166 5.62 -3.40 17.96
CA ASP A 166 5.53 -4.73 18.56
C ASP A 166 4.85 -5.74 17.61
N PRO A 167 4.94 -7.06 17.90
CA PRO A 167 4.35 -8.09 17.04
C PRO A 167 2.82 -8.07 16.97
N VAL A 168 2.13 -7.52 17.96
CA VAL A 168 0.66 -7.42 17.97
C VAL A 168 0.22 -6.34 16.98
N GLY A 169 0.81 -5.15 17.06
CA GLY A 169 0.57 -4.07 16.11
C GLY A 169 1.00 -4.42 14.68
N ALA A 170 2.08 -5.19 14.52
CA ALA A 170 2.48 -5.65 13.18
C ALA A 170 1.44 -6.62 12.58
N ARG A 171 0.83 -7.50 13.40
CA ARG A 171 -0.21 -8.43 12.93
C ARG A 171 -1.53 -7.75 12.62
N SER A 172 -1.88 -6.65 13.29
CA SER A 172 -3.12 -5.92 12.97
C SER A 172 -3.07 -5.18 11.63
N ILE A 173 -1.87 -5.04 11.05
CA ILE A 173 -1.65 -4.41 9.74
C ILE A 173 -1.70 -5.43 8.58
N MET A 174 -1.50 -6.73 8.88
CA MET A 174 -1.49 -7.83 7.89
C MET A 174 -2.88 -8.43 7.69
#